data_AF-A0A966BYT1-F1
#
_entry.id   AF-A0A966BYT1-F1
#
_cell.length_a   1.000
_cell.length_b   1.000
_cell.length_c   1.000
_cell.angle_alpha   90.00
_cell.angle_beta   90.00
_cell.angle_gamma   90.00
#
_symmetry.space_group_name_H-M   'P 1'
#
loop_
_entity.id
_entity.type
_entity.pdbx_description
1 polymer ?
#
loop_
_entity_poly.entity_id
_entity_poly.type
_entity_poly.pdbx_seq_one_letter_code
_entity_poly.pdbx_strand_id
1 'polypeptide(L)'
;MKESVKESFLEAANGPPLKEKKEYPKPICVRFTDEERAELESKAGNLTLSAYVRSQCVGDIAAPHRTKGKRPVKDQEALGRVLGALGRSQLSNNLNQLAKAAHSGTLGLQEDSEAAIQKAAYDIAYIRMTLIKALGLQDIGP
;
A
#
# COMPACT_ATOMS: atom_id res chain seq x y z
N MET A 1 21.92 -4.27 29.39
CA MET A 1 20.68 -4.41 28.59
C MET A 1 20.14 -3.11 28.00
N LYS A 2 20.24 -1.95 28.67
CA LYS A 2 19.73 -0.66 28.13
C LYS A 2 20.60 -0.03 27.03
N GLU A 3 21.87 -0.41 26.93
CA GLU A 3 22.79 0.09 25.90
C GLU A 3 22.57 -0.59 24.55
N SER A 4 22.36 -1.91 24.54
CA SER A 4 22.13 -2.71 23.32
C SER A 4 20.88 -2.30 22.52
N VAL A 5 19.83 -1.82 23.20
CA VAL A 5 18.62 -1.30 22.52
C VAL A 5 18.85 0.09 21.92
N LYS A 6 19.71 0.91 22.54
CA LYS A 6 20.07 2.23 22.00
C LYS A 6 20.96 2.10 20.76
N GLU A 7 21.89 1.15 20.77
CA GLU A 7 22.79 0.88 19.65
C GLU A 7 22.02 0.40 18.42
N SER A 8 21.09 -0.55 18.60
CA SER A 8 20.23 -1.04 17.51
C SER A 8 19.29 0.04 16.95
N PHE A 9 18.86 1.01 17.78
CA PHE A 9 18.07 2.15 17.31
C PHE A 9 18.90 3.17 16.51
N LEU A 10 20.16 3.40 16.91
CA LEU A 10 21.09 4.27 16.19
C LEU A 10 21.51 3.67 14.85
N GLU A 11 21.68 2.35 14.78
CA GLU A 11 22.00 1.64 13.54
C GLU A 11 20.84 1.68 12.54
N ALA A 12 19.59 1.53 13.00
CA ALA A 12 18.40 1.68 12.17
C ALA A 12 18.14 3.13 11.71
N ALA A 13 18.56 4.12 12.51
CA ALA A 13 18.45 5.54 12.18
C ALA A 13 19.45 5.98 11.09
N ASN A 14 20.59 5.30 11.00
CA ASN A 14 21.52 5.43 9.88
C ASN A 14 20.99 4.64 8.68
N GLY A 15 19.97 5.21 8.04
CA GLY A 15 19.39 4.65 6.83
C GLY A 15 20.47 4.33 5.77
N PRO A 16 20.18 3.41 4.82
CA PRO A 16 21.15 3.01 3.81
C PRO A 16 21.72 4.25 3.11
N PRO A 17 23.02 4.23 2.72
CA PRO A 17 23.67 5.38 2.13
C PRO A 17 22.82 5.90 0.97
N LEU A 18 22.55 7.22 1.00
CA LEU A 18 21.76 7.89 -0.03
C LEU A 18 22.36 7.54 -1.39
N LYS A 19 21.57 6.88 -2.26
CA LYS A 19 22.03 6.53 -3.60
C LYS A 19 22.55 7.78 -4.29
N GLU A 20 23.77 7.70 -4.81
CA GLU A 20 24.39 8.78 -5.56
C GLU A 20 23.43 9.28 -6.64
N LYS A 21 23.21 10.60 -6.62
CA LYS A 21 22.27 11.25 -7.52
C LYS A 21 22.87 11.21 -8.92
N LYS A 22 22.28 10.40 -9.81
CA LYS A 22 22.70 10.34 -11.21
C LYS A 22 22.55 11.72 -11.83
N GLU A 23 23.65 12.27 -12.33
CA GLU A 23 23.62 13.49 -13.14
C GLU A 23 23.14 13.15 -14.53
N TYR A 24 22.17 13.92 -15.02
CA TYR A 24 21.61 13.77 -16.36
C TYR A 24 21.88 15.04 -17.16
N PRO A 25 22.08 14.93 -18.49
CA PRO A 25 22.16 16.10 -19.35
C PRO A 25 20.85 16.91 -19.30
N LYS A 26 20.93 18.17 -19.71
CA LYS A 26 19.77 19.07 -19.73
C LYS A 26 18.63 18.46 -20.58
N PRO A 27 17.36 18.59 -20.15
CA PRO A 27 16.23 18.08 -20.91
C PRO A 27 16.13 18.68 -22.31
N ILE A 28 15.66 17.87 -23.26
CA ILE A 28 15.32 18.32 -24.61
C ILE A 28 13.89 18.88 -24.58
N CYS A 29 13.73 20.15 -24.94
CA CYS A 29 12.42 20.80 -25.06
C CYS A 29 11.99 20.80 -26.53
N VAL A 30 10.81 20.26 -26.81
CA VAL A 30 10.19 20.27 -28.14
C VAL A 30 8.84 20.97 -28.03
N ARG A 31 8.54 21.86 -28.98
CA ARG A 31 7.23 22.51 -29.08
C ARG A 31 6.31 21.63 -29.92
N PHE A 32 5.11 21.40 -29.40
CA PHE A 32 4.01 20.72 -30.08
C PHE A 32 2.82 21.66 -30.14
N THR A 33 2.04 21.58 -31.20
CA THR A 33 0.70 22.14 -31.23
C THR A 33 -0.23 21.32 -30.31
N ASP A 34 -1.40 21.87 -29.96
CA ASP A 34 -2.36 21.17 -29.11
C ASP A 34 -2.86 19.87 -29.75
N GLU A 35 -3.03 19.87 -31.08
CA GLU A 35 -3.45 18.69 -31.86
C GLU A 35 -2.38 17.59 -31.85
N GLU A 36 -1.12 17.95 -32.12
CA GLU A 36 0.01 17.02 -32.08
C GLU A 36 0.18 16.41 -30.68
N ARG A 37 0.01 17.24 -29.65
CA ARG A 37 0.10 16.78 -28.26
C ARG A 37 -0.99 15.77 -27.93
N ALA A 38 -2.23 16.04 -28.33
CA ALA A 38 -3.36 15.13 -28.10
C ALA A 38 -3.15 13.79 -28.83
N GLU A 39 -2.63 13.82 -30.05
CA GLU A 39 -2.32 12.61 -30.81
C GLU A 39 -1.20 11.79 -30.13
N LEU A 40 -0.15 12.45 -29.63
CA LEU A 40 0.93 11.77 -28.90
C LEU A 40 0.45 11.18 -27.57
N GLU A 41 -0.45 11.86 -26.85
CA GLU A 41 -1.03 11.35 -25.61
C GLU A 41 -1.94 10.13 -25.88
N SER A 42 -2.68 10.14 -26.98
CA SER A 42 -3.48 8.99 -27.44
C SER A 42 -2.58 7.78 -27.79
N LYS A 43 -1.51 8.00 -28.57
CA LYS A 43 -0.55 6.95 -28.93
C LYS A 43 0.26 6.42 -27.74
N ALA A 44 0.53 7.27 -26.74
CA ALA A 44 1.28 6.88 -25.55
C ALA A 44 0.54 5.84 -24.68
N GLY A 45 -0.79 5.81 -24.72
CA GLY A 45 -1.62 4.87 -23.98
C GLY A 45 -1.31 4.85 -22.48
N ASN A 46 -0.58 3.82 -22.03
CA ASN A 46 -0.22 3.61 -20.61
C ASN A 46 1.13 4.22 -20.20
N LEU A 47 1.91 4.75 -21.14
CA LEU A 47 3.20 5.39 -20.89
C LEU A 47 3.02 6.88 -20.59
N THR A 48 3.98 7.48 -19.88
CA THR A 48 4.08 8.94 -19.83
C THR A 48 4.49 9.48 -21.19
N LEU A 49 4.07 10.69 -21.55
CA LEU A 49 4.42 11.32 -22.83
C LEU A 49 5.93 11.30 -23.07
N SER A 50 6.74 11.65 -22.06
CA SER A 50 8.21 11.61 -22.16
C SER A 50 8.77 10.20 -22.35
N ALA A 51 8.14 9.17 -21.78
CA ALA A 51 8.56 7.79 -21.96
C ALA A 51 8.21 7.27 -23.35
N TYR A 52 7.02 7.61 -23.85
CA TYR A 52 6.60 7.29 -25.21
C TYR A 52 7.48 7.98 -26.26
N VAL A 53 7.76 9.28 -26.09
CA VAL A 53 8.68 10.01 -26.98
C VAL A 53 10.08 9.40 -26.92
N ARG A 54 10.59 9.05 -25.72
CA ARG A 54 11.90 8.40 -25.58
C ARG A 54 11.94 7.03 -26.26
N SER A 55 10.89 6.22 -26.15
CA SER A 55 10.85 4.89 -26.81
C SER A 55 10.83 5.02 -28.34
N GLN A 56 10.15 6.04 -28.87
CA GLN A 56 10.13 6.29 -30.32
C GLN A 56 11.48 6.85 -30.82
N CYS A 57 12.13 7.74 -30.08
CA CYS A 57 13.38 8.38 -30.52
C CYS A 57 14.64 7.52 -30.30
N VAL A 58 14.68 6.73 -29.23
CA VAL A 58 15.89 5.99 -28.80
C VAL A 58 15.74 4.47 -29.02
N GLY A 59 14.51 3.99 -29.26
CA GLY A 59 14.23 2.57 -29.49
C GLY A 59 14.64 1.68 -28.32
N ASP A 60 15.19 0.51 -28.63
CA ASP A 60 15.53 -0.56 -27.66
C ASP A 60 16.75 -0.23 -26.77
N ILE A 61 17.48 0.86 -27.05
CA ILE A 61 18.60 1.31 -26.22
C ILE A 61 18.08 1.97 -24.93
N ALA A 62 16.83 2.46 -24.93
CA ALA A 62 16.22 3.04 -23.75
C ALA A 62 15.86 1.94 -22.74
N ALA A 63 16.50 1.96 -21.56
CA ALA A 63 16.13 1.07 -20.47
C ALA A 63 14.60 1.13 -20.22
N PRO A 64 13.94 -0.03 -20.02
CA PRO A 64 12.49 -0.09 -19.92
C PRO A 64 12.01 0.87 -18.83
N HIS A 65 11.13 1.80 -19.23
CA HIS A 65 10.64 2.79 -18.29
C HIS A 65 9.86 2.08 -17.19
N ARG A 66 10.22 2.36 -15.94
CA ARG A 66 9.49 1.85 -14.78
C ARG A 66 8.11 2.50 -14.78
N THR A 67 7.16 1.88 -15.48
CA THR A 67 5.75 2.19 -15.34
C THR A 67 5.41 1.97 -13.88
N LYS A 68 5.07 3.05 -13.17
CA LYS A 68 4.21 2.88 -11.99
C LYS A 68 2.96 2.24 -12.55
N GLY A 69 2.82 0.93 -12.38
CA GLY A 69 1.61 0.23 -12.78
C GLY A 69 0.44 1.04 -12.24
N LYS A 70 -0.41 1.57 -13.11
CA LYS A 70 -1.68 2.14 -12.71
C LYS A 70 -2.51 0.97 -12.19
N ARG A 71 -2.26 0.57 -10.94
CA ARG A 71 -3.30 -0.09 -10.14
C ARG A 71 -4.42 0.94 -10.02
N PRO A 72 -5.69 0.52 -10.14
CA PRO A 72 -6.82 1.44 -10.13
C PRO A 72 -6.80 2.25 -8.83
N VAL A 73 -6.47 3.54 -8.95
CA VAL A 73 -6.45 4.49 -7.83
C VAL A 73 -7.83 4.55 -7.16
N LYS A 74 -8.89 4.35 -7.95
CA LYS A 74 -10.29 4.25 -7.47
C LYS A 74 -10.51 3.07 -6.53
N ASP A 75 -10.00 1.88 -6.88
CA ASP A 75 -10.16 0.70 -6.01
C ASP A 75 -9.32 0.85 -4.74
N GLN A 76 -8.13 1.45 -4.84
CA GLN A 76 -7.29 1.71 -3.65
C GLN A 76 -7.93 2.73 -2.71
N GLU A 77 -8.58 3.78 -3.23
CA GLU A 77 -9.31 4.74 -2.41
C GLU A 77 -10.52 4.09 -1.72
N ALA A 78 -11.31 3.31 -2.46
CA ALA A 78 -12.46 2.59 -1.90
C ALA A 78 -12.02 1.59 -0.82
N LEU A 79 -10.97 0.80 -1.07
CA LEU A 79 -10.39 -0.14 -0.11
C LEU A 79 -9.81 0.60 1.12
N GLY A 80 -9.17 1.75 0.92
CA GLY A 80 -8.66 2.59 2.01
C GLY A 80 -9.77 3.17 2.88
N ARG A 81 -10.89 3.60 2.29
CA ARG A 81 -12.08 4.07 3.03
C ARG A 81 -12.68 2.95 3.88
N VAL A 82 -12.80 1.74 3.33
CA VAL A 82 -13.30 0.56 4.06
C VAL A 82 -12.36 0.21 5.21
N LEU A 83 -11.04 0.16 4.98
CA LEU A 83 -10.05 -0.12 6.02
C LEU A 83 -10.08 0.94 7.14
N GLY A 84 -10.21 2.22 6.78
CA GLY A 84 -10.35 3.31 7.74
C GLY A 84 -11.65 3.26 8.54
N ALA A 85 -12.77 2.90 7.91
CA ALA A 85 -14.04 2.68 8.61
C ALA A 85 -13.95 1.50 9.59
N LEU A 86 -13.30 0.41 9.18
CA LEU A 86 -13.08 -0.76 10.03
C LEU A 86 -12.21 -0.42 11.24
N GLY A 87 -11.14 0.36 11.06
CA GLY A 87 -10.32 0.87 12.17
C GLY A 87 -11.08 1.77 13.15
N ARG A 88 -11.91 2.69 12.65
CA ARG A 88 -12.74 3.57 13.50
C ARG A 88 -13.81 2.82 14.29
N SER A 89 -14.35 1.75 13.73
CA SER A 89 -15.44 0.99 14.33
C SER A 89 -15.06 0.24 15.62
N GLN A 90 -13.75 0.01 15.85
CA GLN A 90 -13.24 -0.79 16.96
C GLN A 90 -13.90 -2.18 17.08
N LEU A 91 -14.55 -2.69 16.01
CA LEU A 91 -15.32 -3.93 16.04
C LEU A 91 -14.45 -5.13 16.42
N SER A 92 -13.22 -5.18 15.91
CA SER A 92 -12.25 -6.22 16.26
C SER A 92 -11.89 -6.20 17.76
N ASN A 93 -11.71 -5.02 18.35
CA ASN A 93 -11.36 -4.89 19.76
C ASN A 93 -12.53 -5.26 20.67
N ASN A 94 -13.72 -4.75 20.36
CA ASN A 94 -14.95 -5.05 21.10
C ASN A 94 -15.28 -6.56 21.04
N LEU A 95 -15.15 -7.16 19.86
CA LEU A 95 -15.43 -8.58 19.69
C LEU A 95 -14.37 -9.47 20.36
N ASN A 96 -13.11 -9.05 20.42
CA ASN A 96 -12.08 -9.74 21.19
C ASN A 96 -12.33 -9.65 22.71
N GLN A 97 -12.86 -8.52 23.20
CA GLN A 97 -13.28 -8.40 24.60
C GLN A 97 -14.45 -9.32 24.91
N LEU A 98 -15.44 -9.40 24.02
CA LEU A 98 -16.57 -10.34 24.14
C LEU A 98 -16.09 -11.79 24.09
N ALA A 99 -15.18 -12.14 23.17
CA ALA A 99 -14.60 -13.48 23.09
C ALA A 99 -13.86 -13.86 24.38
N LYS A 100 -13.06 -12.94 24.94
CA LYS A 100 -12.37 -13.15 26.22
C LYS A 100 -13.33 -13.29 27.39
N ALA A 101 -14.37 -12.46 27.46
CA ALA A 101 -15.37 -12.51 28.52
C ALA A 101 -16.27 -13.76 28.43
N ALA A 102 -16.53 -14.24 27.21
CA ALA A 102 -17.19 -15.52 26.97
C ALA A 102 -16.30 -16.68 27.45
N HIS A 103 -15.04 -16.68 27.02
CA HIS A 103 -14.07 -17.72 27.38
C HIS A 103 -13.76 -17.78 28.89
N SER A 104 -13.74 -16.64 29.57
CA SER A 104 -13.57 -16.58 31.02
C SER A 104 -14.83 -16.97 31.81
N GLY A 105 -15.91 -17.37 31.13
CA GLY A 105 -17.19 -17.73 31.74
C GLY A 105 -17.95 -16.54 32.34
N THR A 106 -17.46 -15.31 32.17
CA THR A 106 -18.03 -14.10 32.77
C THR A 106 -19.34 -13.71 32.09
N LEU A 107 -19.49 -14.02 30.80
CA LEU A 107 -20.68 -13.68 30.02
C LEU A 107 -21.81 -14.72 30.12
N GLY A 108 -21.57 -15.89 30.72
CA GLY A 108 -22.60 -16.93 30.91
C GLY A 108 -23.26 -17.42 29.60
N LEU A 109 -22.48 -17.65 28.55
CA LEU A 109 -22.97 -18.05 27.23
C LEU A 109 -22.95 -19.56 27.02
N GLN A 110 -23.83 -20.06 26.14
CA GLN A 110 -23.73 -21.41 25.59
C GLN A 110 -22.46 -21.55 24.72
N GLU A 111 -21.87 -22.74 24.66
CA GLU A 111 -20.66 -23.06 23.88
C GLU A 111 -20.80 -22.64 22.40
N ASP A 112 -21.97 -22.85 21.80
CA ASP A 112 -22.26 -22.44 20.40
C ASP A 112 -22.12 -20.93 20.19
N SER A 113 -22.51 -20.13 21.19
CA SER A 113 -22.43 -18.67 21.13
C SER A 113 -20.99 -18.17 21.33
N GLU A 114 -20.22 -18.82 22.20
CA GLU A 114 -18.79 -18.53 22.37
C GLU A 114 -18.02 -18.80 21.05
N ALA A 115 -18.25 -19.96 20.44
CA ALA A 115 -17.63 -20.33 19.17
C ALA A 115 -18.00 -19.35 18.04
N ALA A 116 -19.25 -18.89 17.98
CA ALA A 116 -19.71 -17.91 17.00
C ALA A 116 -18.98 -16.56 17.15
N ILE A 117 -18.77 -16.09 18.38
CA ILE A 117 -18.04 -14.83 18.66
C ILE A 117 -16.56 -14.97 18.27
N GLN A 118 -15.91 -16.08 18.62
CA GLN A 118 -14.52 -16.33 18.23
C GLN A 118 -14.35 -16.37 16.71
N LYS A 119 -15.28 -17.04 16.01
CA LYS A 119 -15.29 -17.09 14.53
C LYS A 119 -15.42 -15.70 13.92
N ALA A 120 -16.37 -14.90 14.40
CA ALA A 120 -16.53 -13.53 13.93
C ALA A 120 -15.28 -12.68 14.17
N ALA A 121 -14.51 -12.93 15.24
CA ALA A 121 -13.26 -12.20 15.51
C ALA A 121 -12.19 -12.55 14.49
N TYR A 122 -12.10 -13.83 14.17
CA TYR A 122 -11.21 -14.32 13.12
C TYR A 122 -11.57 -13.75 11.75
N ASP A 123 -12.84 -13.73 11.38
CA ASP A 123 -13.32 -13.22 10.09
C ASP A 123 -12.99 -11.72 9.93
N ILE A 124 -13.19 -10.91 10.98
CA ILE A 124 -12.83 -9.48 10.96
C ILE A 124 -11.31 -9.29 10.82
N ALA A 125 -10.50 -10.08 11.54
CA ALA A 125 -9.05 -10.04 11.42
C ALA A 125 -8.57 -10.42 10.01
N TYR A 126 -9.20 -11.45 9.42
CA TYR A 126 -8.93 -11.89 8.06
C TYR A 126 -9.28 -10.82 7.02
N ILE A 127 -10.44 -10.17 7.14
CA ILE A 127 -10.86 -9.05 6.27
C ILE A 127 -9.82 -7.92 6.36
N ARG A 128 -9.42 -7.53 7.58
CA ARG A 128 -8.40 -6.49 7.78
C ARG A 128 -7.07 -6.85 7.09
N MET A 129 -6.56 -8.06 7.31
CA MET A 129 -5.30 -8.51 6.70
C MET A 129 -5.40 -8.50 5.16
N THR A 130 -6.52 -8.94 4.61
CA THR A 130 -6.75 -9.01 3.16
C THR A 130 -6.78 -7.62 2.54
N LEU A 131 -7.41 -6.64 3.21
CA LEU A 131 -7.42 -5.24 2.78
C LEU A 131 -6.01 -4.61 2.81
N ILE A 132 -5.23 -4.86 3.87
CA ILE A 132 -3.84 -4.38 4.00
C ILE A 132 -2.97 -4.93 2.85
N LYS A 133 -3.08 -6.24 2.57
CA LYS A 133 -2.37 -6.89 1.45
C LYS A 133 -2.80 -6.33 0.09
N ALA A 134 -4.11 -6.13 -0.13
CA ALA A 134 -4.63 -5.56 -1.38
C ALA A 134 -4.15 -4.13 -1.63
N LEU A 135 -3.94 -3.35 -0.56
CA LEU A 135 -3.38 -1.99 -0.63
C LEU A 135 -1.85 -1.97 -0.76
N GLY A 136 -1.17 -3.11 -0.57
CA GLY A 136 0.29 -3.20 -0.60
C GLY A 136 0.96 -2.52 0.60
N LEU A 137 0.24 -2.38 1.72
CA LEU A 137 0.77 -1.87 2.97
C LEU A 137 1.44 -3.01 3.74
N GLN A 138 2.55 -2.74 4.43
CA GLN A 138 3.14 -3.69 5.36
C GLN A 138 2.31 -3.68 6.66
N ASP A 139 1.91 -4.85 7.13
CA ASP A 139 1.18 -4.98 8.40
C ASP A 139 2.15 -4.66 9.54
N ILE A 140 2.09 -3.43 10.02
CA ILE A 140 2.74 -3.03 11.27
C ILE A 140 1.81 -3.58 12.36
N GLY A 141 2.06 -4.82 12.76
CA GLY A 141 1.42 -5.41 13.93
C GLY A 141 1.67 -4.55 15.19
N PRO A 142 0.79 -4.64 16.20
CA PRO A 142 0.97 -3.93 17.46
C PRO A 142 2.24 -4.37 18.20
#